data_AF-A0A9P0JTS5-F1
#
_entry.id   AF-A0A9P0JTS5-F1
#
_cell.length_a   1.000
_cell.length_b   1.000
_cell.length_c   1.000
_cell.angle_alpha   90.00
_cell.angle_beta   90.00
_cell.angle_gamma   90.00
#
_symmetry.space_group_name_H-M   'P 1'
#
loop_
_entity.id
_entity.type
_entity.pdbx_description
1 polymer ?
#
loop_
_entity_poly.entity_id
_entity_poly.type
_entity_poly.pdbx_seq_one_letter_code
_entity_poly.pdbx_strand_id
1 'polypeptide(L)'
;MDDEKTQLEEQFILRLPKDEAREIRNMINYKPERISKYLKMDLNTADNSVTVSWCNKRLYGALKKLPTIVESYKTNICNNRSNLFKTADICYMAACSKDVDEITTDKVETIHGLCPPLKNVKKKRFRKTLFNKELALEAEWISKELYYLLSTDLEAISSKFEIIYEDPTKALKQYEKSLFGQLSSDSDEQSEGGSN
;
A
#
# COMPACT_ATOMS: atom_id res chain seq x y z
N MET A 1 32.48 3.45 -21.22
CA MET A 1 31.05 3.66 -21.49
C MET A 1 30.50 4.20 -20.21
N ASP A 2 30.16 5.48 -20.19
CA ASP A 2 29.61 6.09 -18.99
C ASP A 2 28.28 5.40 -18.68
N ASP A 3 28.17 4.84 -17.48
CA ASP A 3 26.90 4.38 -16.91
C ASP A 3 26.02 5.62 -16.72
N GLU A 4 25.31 6.03 -17.77
CA GLU A 4 24.19 6.95 -17.64
C GLU A 4 23.25 6.35 -16.61
N LYS A 5 23.15 7.02 -15.46
CA LYS A 5 22.28 6.60 -14.36
C LYS A 5 20.84 6.67 -14.85
N THR A 6 20.32 5.55 -15.34
CA THR A 6 18.95 5.43 -15.85
C THR A 6 17.98 5.84 -14.75
N GLN A 7 17.32 6.99 -14.93
CA GLN A 7 16.23 7.39 -14.04
C GLN A 7 14.97 6.62 -14.45
N LEU A 8 14.33 5.99 -13.48
CA LEU A 8 13.05 5.32 -13.69
C LEU A 8 11.94 6.36 -13.78
N GLU A 9 11.05 6.18 -14.74
CA GLU A 9 9.87 7.02 -14.89
C GLU A 9 8.87 6.71 -13.77
N GLU A 10 8.41 7.74 -13.06
CA GLU A 10 7.41 7.62 -12.02
C GLU A 10 6.02 7.98 -12.57
N GLN A 11 5.06 7.08 -12.37
CA GLN A 11 3.69 7.23 -12.87
C GLN A 11 2.67 7.02 -11.74
N PHE A 12 1.60 7.80 -11.76
CA PHE A 12 0.47 7.68 -10.82
C PHE A 12 -0.86 7.99 -11.52
N ILE A 13 -1.97 7.59 -10.90
CA ILE A 13 -3.31 7.87 -11.43
C ILE A 13 -3.81 9.23 -10.95
N LEU A 14 -4.20 10.12 -11.85
CA LEU A 14 -4.93 11.34 -11.50
C LEU A 14 -6.45 11.09 -11.60
N ARG A 15 -7.16 11.22 -10.48
CA ARG A 15 -8.62 11.16 -10.41
C ARG A 15 -9.17 12.54 -10.09
N LEU A 16 -10.09 13.00 -10.94
CA LEU A 16 -10.74 14.30 -10.84
C LEU A 16 -12.27 14.11 -10.77
N PRO A 17 -13.01 15.13 -10.30
CA PRO A 17 -14.46 15.10 -10.40
C PRO A 17 -14.90 15.03 -11.87
N LYS A 18 -16.09 14.46 -12.09
CA LYS A 18 -16.55 13.99 -13.40
C LYS A 18 -16.59 15.08 -14.47
N ASP A 19 -16.93 16.31 -14.09
CA ASP A 19 -17.10 17.41 -15.03
C ASP A 19 -15.75 17.94 -15.50
N GLU A 20 -14.84 18.21 -14.56
CA GLU A 20 -13.48 18.67 -14.86
C GLU A 20 -12.69 17.59 -15.62
N ALA A 21 -12.85 16.31 -15.26
CA ALA A 21 -12.25 15.20 -16.00
C ALA A 21 -12.71 15.15 -17.48
N ARG A 22 -13.98 15.46 -17.73
CA ARG A 22 -14.54 15.48 -19.10
C ARG A 22 -13.97 16.64 -19.90
N GLU A 23 -13.88 17.84 -19.31
CA GLU A 23 -13.30 19.02 -19.94
C GLU A 23 -11.81 18.80 -20.28
N ILE A 24 -11.04 18.27 -19.33
CA ILE A 24 -9.61 17.96 -19.53
C ILE A 24 -9.43 16.91 -20.63
N ARG A 25 -10.25 15.85 -20.64
CA ARG A 25 -10.21 14.82 -21.69
C ARG A 25 -10.44 15.43 -23.08
N ASN A 26 -11.44 16.30 -23.21
CA ASN A 26 -11.70 16.98 -24.49
C ASN A 26 -10.49 17.83 -24.89
N MET A 27 -9.89 18.57 -23.94
CA MET A 27 -8.72 19.39 -24.23
C MET A 27 -7.50 18.57 -24.67
N ILE A 28 -7.22 17.44 -24.02
CA ILE A 28 -6.13 16.52 -24.38
C ILE A 28 -6.32 15.99 -25.81
N ASN A 29 -7.55 15.65 -26.19
CA ASN A 29 -7.84 15.07 -27.51
C ASN A 29 -7.82 16.11 -28.64
N TYR A 30 -8.35 17.32 -28.42
CA TYR A 30 -8.53 18.32 -29.47
C TYR A 30 -7.41 19.37 -29.53
N LYS A 31 -6.80 19.71 -28.39
CA LYS A 31 -5.81 20.80 -28.26
C LYS A 31 -4.70 20.43 -27.25
N PRO A 32 -3.95 19.34 -27.46
CA PRO A 32 -2.92 18.86 -26.53
C PRO A 32 -1.86 19.93 -26.26
N GLU A 33 -1.45 20.69 -27.28
CA GLU A 33 -0.45 21.78 -27.20
C GLU A 33 -0.77 22.85 -26.14
N ARG A 34 -2.06 23.01 -25.80
CA ARG A 34 -2.53 24.03 -24.87
C ARG A 34 -2.72 23.49 -23.46
N ILE A 35 -2.66 22.18 -23.22
CA ILE A 35 -2.98 21.58 -21.93
C ILE A 35 -2.08 22.10 -20.81
N SER A 36 -0.79 22.27 -21.09
CA SER A 36 0.23 22.77 -20.16
C SER A 36 -0.05 24.18 -19.65
N LYS A 37 -0.84 24.98 -20.38
CA LYS A 37 -1.23 26.32 -19.96
C LYS A 37 -2.38 26.30 -18.95
N TYR A 38 -3.26 25.30 -19.02
CA TYR A 38 -4.51 25.26 -18.26
C TYR A 38 -4.50 24.27 -17.10
N LEU A 39 -3.76 23.17 -17.23
CA LEU A 39 -3.63 22.13 -16.22
C LEU A 39 -2.28 22.28 -15.52
N LYS A 40 -2.33 22.61 -14.23
CA LYS A 40 -1.16 22.60 -13.35
C LYS A 40 -1.48 21.76 -12.12
N MET A 41 -0.47 21.13 -11.56
CA MET A 41 -0.64 20.27 -10.40
C MET A 41 0.55 20.46 -9.47
N ASP A 42 0.24 20.66 -8.20
CA ASP A 42 1.19 20.71 -7.10
C ASP A 42 0.92 19.52 -6.19
N LEU A 43 1.96 18.70 -5.99
CA LEU A 43 1.93 17.53 -5.13
C LEU A 43 2.90 17.77 -3.97
N ASN A 44 2.40 17.66 -2.74
CA ASN A 44 3.24 17.66 -1.55
C ASN A 44 3.25 16.25 -0.94
N THR A 45 4.41 15.61 -0.98
CA THR A 45 4.58 14.23 -0.52
C THR A 45 4.62 14.12 1.01
N ALA A 46 4.93 15.20 1.73
CA ALA A 46 5.03 15.17 3.19
C ALA A 46 3.66 15.06 3.87
N ASP A 47 2.66 15.78 3.34
CA ASP A 47 1.29 15.80 3.85
C ASP A 47 0.32 15.01 2.96
N ASN A 48 0.83 14.39 1.88
CA ASN A 48 0.04 13.75 0.83
C ASN A 48 -1.03 14.68 0.22
N SER A 49 -0.84 16.00 0.24
CA SER A 49 -1.80 16.93 -0.34
C SER A 49 -1.56 17.10 -1.85
N VAL A 50 -2.67 17.25 -2.58
CA VAL A 50 -2.65 17.48 -4.02
C VAL A 50 -3.50 18.70 -4.31
N THR A 51 -2.97 19.65 -5.08
CA THR A 51 -3.73 20.76 -5.64
C THR A 51 -3.65 20.71 -7.15
N VAL A 52 -4.81 20.66 -7.81
CA VAL A 52 -4.91 20.70 -9.28
C VAL A 52 -5.58 21.99 -9.69
N SER A 53 -4.90 22.79 -10.50
CA SER A 53 -5.44 24.00 -11.11
C SER A 53 -5.92 23.70 -12.52
N TRP A 54 -7.20 23.97 -12.79
CA TRP A 54 -7.83 23.82 -14.11
C TRP A 54 -8.64 25.08 -14.44
N CYS A 55 -8.26 25.81 -15.50
CA CYS A 55 -9.02 26.96 -16.00
C CYS A 55 -9.46 27.96 -14.90
N ASN A 56 -8.53 28.35 -14.02
CA ASN A 56 -8.73 29.21 -12.84
C ASN A 56 -9.55 28.61 -11.68
N LYS A 57 -9.94 27.34 -11.76
CA LYS A 57 -10.48 26.59 -10.62
C LYS A 57 -9.35 25.83 -9.94
N ARG A 58 -9.37 25.78 -8.61
CA ARG A 58 -8.51 24.91 -7.83
C ARG A 58 -9.33 23.75 -7.29
N LEU A 59 -8.85 22.55 -7.54
CA LEU A 59 -9.34 21.31 -6.97
C LEU A 59 -8.33 20.86 -5.93
N TYR A 60 -8.83 20.46 -4.78
CA TYR A 60 -8.01 19.91 -3.72
C TYR A 60 -8.21 18.40 -3.68
N GLY A 61 -7.18 17.70 -3.24
CA GLY A 61 -7.16 16.25 -3.18
C GLY A 61 -6.07 15.74 -2.27
N ALA A 62 -5.98 14.42 -2.20
CA ALA A 62 -4.95 13.72 -1.46
C ALA A 62 -4.32 12.62 -2.32
N LEU A 63 -3.04 12.38 -2.10
CA LEU A 63 -2.31 11.26 -2.65
C LEU A 63 -2.66 10.02 -1.83
N LYS A 64 -3.39 9.08 -2.46
CA LYS A 64 -3.85 7.85 -1.82
C LYS A 64 -3.14 6.64 -2.43
N LYS A 65 -2.73 5.70 -1.59
CA LYS A 65 -2.13 4.43 -2.02
C LYS A 65 -3.20 3.47 -2.52
N LEU A 66 -2.94 2.82 -3.65
CA LEU A 66 -3.78 1.76 -4.21
C LEU A 66 -3.44 0.42 -3.56
N PRO A 67 -4.45 -0.43 -3.27
CA PRO A 67 -4.22 -1.76 -2.73
C PRO A 67 -3.64 -2.73 -3.77
N THR A 68 -3.77 -2.41 -5.05
CA THR A 68 -3.34 -3.25 -6.18
C THR A 68 -2.23 -2.53 -6.94
N ILE A 69 -1.22 -3.29 -7.35
CA ILE A 69 -0.19 -2.82 -8.28
C ILE A 69 -0.79 -2.79 -9.69
N VAL A 70 -0.62 -1.68 -10.38
CA VAL A 70 -1.05 -1.49 -11.77
C VAL A 70 0.18 -1.29 -12.64
N GLU A 71 0.41 -2.18 -13.59
CA GLU A 71 1.54 -2.06 -14.52
C GLU A 71 1.12 -1.27 -15.76
N SER A 72 1.95 -0.30 -16.15
CA SER A 72 1.80 0.40 -17.42
C SER A 72 2.66 -0.24 -18.50
N TYR A 73 2.09 -0.41 -19.68
CA TYR A 73 2.77 -0.99 -20.83
C TYR A 73 2.64 -0.06 -22.03
N LYS A 74 3.72 0.06 -22.79
CA LYS A 74 3.71 0.69 -24.11
C LYS A 74 3.85 -0.36 -25.21
N THR A 75 3.31 -0.04 -26.37
CA THR A 75 3.51 -0.81 -27.60
C THR A 75 3.84 0.13 -28.74
N ASN A 76 4.69 -0.31 -29.66
CA ASN A 76 5.16 0.46 -30.81
C ASN A 76 4.28 0.27 -32.05
N ILE A 77 3.31 -0.65 -32.01
CA ILE A 77 2.41 -0.93 -33.14
C ILE A 77 1.00 -0.54 -32.73
N CYS A 78 0.44 0.47 -33.42
CA CYS A 78 -0.98 0.75 -33.27
C CYS A 78 -1.75 -0.48 -33.80
N ASN A 79 -2.53 -1.12 -32.93
CA ASN A 79 -3.38 -2.30 -33.21
C ASN A 79 -2.75 -3.69 -33.08
N ASN A 80 -1.46 -3.84 -32.77
CA ASN A 80 -0.91 -5.14 -32.38
C ASN A 80 -0.51 -5.14 -30.90
N ARG A 81 -1.28 -5.85 -30.08
CA ARG A 81 -1.07 -5.96 -28.62
C ARG A 81 -0.22 -7.15 -28.22
N SER A 82 0.41 -7.86 -29.16
CA SER A 82 1.25 -9.02 -28.83
C SER A 82 2.52 -8.64 -28.08
N ASN A 83 3.10 -7.48 -28.43
CA ASN A 83 4.37 -7.02 -27.87
C ASN A 83 4.10 -5.80 -26.97
N LEU A 84 4.10 -6.06 -25.66
CA LEU A 84 3.92 -5.07 -24.61
C LEU A 84 5.24 -4.91 -23.84
N PHE A 85 5.70 -3.68 -23.69
CA PHE A 85 6.90 -3.34 -22.95
C PHE A 85 6.51 -2.61 -21.67
N LYS A 86 6.85 -3.18 -20.51
CA LYS A 86 6.57 -2.56 -19.22
C LYS A 86 7.31 -1.22 -19.12
N THR A 87 6.62 -0.19 -18.62
CA THR A 87 7.22 1.15 -18.43
C THR A 87 7.28 1.56 -16.97
N ALA A 88 6.25 1.28 -16.18
CA ALA A 88 6.20 1.68 -14.77
C ALA A 88 5.26 0.78 -13.96
N ASP A 89 5.46 0.83 -12.64
CA ASP A 89 4.56 0.28 -11.62
C ASP A 89 3.81 1.42 -10.93
N ILE A 90 2.49 1.40 -11.05
CA ILE A 90 1.62 2.42 -10.49
C ILE A 90 0.95 1.87 -9.23
N CYS A 91 1.19 2.54 -8.10
CA CYS A 91 0.60 2.18 -6.81
C CYS A 91 -0.01 3.38 -6.07
N TYR A 92 -0.01 4.58 -6.65
CA TYR A 92 -0.60 5.77 -6.07
C TYR A 92 -1.64 6.41 -6.98
N MET A 93 -2.57 7.13 -6.35
CA MET A 93 -3.60 7.89 -7.00
C MET A 93 -3.74 9.25 -6.34
N ALA A 94 -3.55 10.31 -7.10
CA ALA A 94 -3.93 11.66 -6.72
C ALA A 94 -5.44 11.81 -6.90
N ALA A 95 -6.20 11.76 -5.80
CA ALA A 95 -7.65 11.80 -5.83
C ALA A 95 -8.15 13.19 -5.40
N CYS A 96 -8.67 13.95 -6.34
CA CYS A 96 -9.31 15.24 -6.10
C CYS A 96 -10.83 15.09 -6.00
N SER A 97 -11.42 15.77 -5.01
CA SER A 97 -12.87 15.85 -4.83
C SER A 97 -13.31 17.30 -4.65
N LYS A 98 -14.60 17.57 -4.86
CA LYS A 98 -15.22 18.86 -4.51
C LYS A 98 -15.61 18.90 -3.04
N ASP A 99 -15.83 17.72 -2.46
CA ASP A 99 -16.26 17.57 -1.08
C ASP A 99 -15.03 17.51 -0.18
N VAL A 100 -14.88 18.53 0.67
CA VAL A 100 -13.72 18.67 1.59
C VAL A 100 -13.66 17.50 2.57
N ASP A 101 -14.81 16.97 2.96
CA ASP A 101 -14.90 15.84 3.90
C ASP A 101 -14.32 14.54 3.31
N GLU A 102 -14.44 14.29 2.00
CA GLU A 102 -13.82 13.13 1.34
C GLU A 102 -12.29 13.22 1.25
N ILE A 103 -11.74 14.43 1.45
CA ILE A 103 -10.30 14.69 1.40
C ILE A 103 -9.70 14.53 2.80
N THR A 104 -10.39 15.03 3.83
CA THR A 104 -9.90 15.07 5.23
C THR A 104 -10.14 13.79 6.01
N THR A 105 -11.21 13.04 5.71
CA THR A 105 -11.58 11.83 6.47
C THR A 105 -10.76 10.59 6.09
N ASP A 106 -9.97 10.67 5.02
CA ASP A 106 -9.63 9.47 4.27
C ASP A 106 -8.24 8.91 4.57
N LYS A 107 -8.26 7.64 4.95
CA LYS A 107 -7.10 6.76 5.12
C LYS A 107 -6.13 6.96 3.95
N VAL A 108 -4.84 7.04 4.28
CA VAL A 108 -3.72 7.12 3.31
C VAL A 108 -3.80 6.01 2.24
N GLU A 109 -4.45 4.89 2.53
CA GLU A 109 -4.63 3.76 1.62
C GLU A 109 -6.10 3.51 1.26
N THR A 110 -6.37 3.36 -0.03
CA THR A 110 -7.70 3.07 -0.57
C THR A 110 -8.13 1.62 -0.31
N ILE A 111 -9.43 1.38 -0.14
CA ILE A 111 -10.00 0.05 0.11
C ILE A 111 -10.32 -0.69 -1.21
N HIS A 112 -10.47 0.06 -2.30
CA HIS A 112 -10.88 -0.44 -3.61
C HIS A 112 -9.70 -0.42 -4.59
N GLY A 113 -9.64 -1.41 -5.49
CA GLY A 113 -8.80 -1.32 -6.67
C GLY A 113 -9.42 -0.41 -7.74
N LEU A 114 -8.67 -0.17 -8.82
CA LEU A 114 -9.11 0.71 -9.91
C LEU A 114 -10.29 0.12 -10.72
N CYS A 115 -10.26 -1.19 -10.97
CA CYS A 115 -11.25 -1.86 -11.82
C CYS A 115 -12.52 -2.27 -11.03
N PRO A 116 -13.70 -2.29 -11.67
CA PRO A 116 -14.97 -2.62 -10.98
C PRO A 116 -14.97 -3.95 -10.19
N PRO A 117 -14.39 -5.06 -10.70
CA PRO A 117 -14.33 -6.32 -9.94
C PRO A 117 -13.49 -6.27 -8.66
N LEU A 118 -12.65 -5.23 -8.52
CA LEU A 118 -11.75 -5.00 -7.39
C LEU A 118 -12.36 -4.03 -6.35
N LYS A 119 -13.66 -3.78 -6.40
CA LYS A 119 -14.36 -3.05 -5.33
C LYS A 119 -14.21 -3.80 -4.00
N ASN A 120 -13.64 -3.11 -2.99
CA ASN A 120 -13.39 -3.65 -1.65
C ASN A 120 -12.39 -4.82 -1.63
N VAL A 121 -11.41 -4.80 -2.55
CA VAL A 121 -10.43 -5.88 -2.73
C VAL A 121 -9.72 -6.26 -1.43
N LYS A 122 -9.34 -5.28 -0.58
CA LYS A 122 -8.66 -5.53 0.70
C LYS A 122 -9.50 -6.37 1.68
N LYS A 123 -10.82 -6.21 1.65
CA LYS A 123 -11.74 -6.93 2.56
C LYS A 123 -12.26 -8.24 1.95
N LYS A 124 -12.46 -8.27 0.63
CA LYS A 124 -13.16 -9.37 -0.06
C LYS A 124 -12.26 -10.38 -0.75
N ARG A 125 -11.14 -9.95 -1.33
CA ARG A 125 -10.35 -10.78 -2.27
C ARG A 125 -8.95 -11.07 -1.78
N PHE A 126 -8.35 -10.15 -1.03
CA PHE A 126 -7.05 -10.40 -0.45
C PHE A 126 -7.19 -11.37 0.70
N ARG A 127 -6.52 -12.52 0.57
CA ARG A 127 -6.33 -13.45 1.69
C ARG A 127 -5.62 -12.67 2.79
N LYS A 128 -6.23 -12.61 3.97
CA LYS A 128 -5.58 -12.02 5.13
C LYS A 128 -4.41 -12.91 5.52
N THR A 129 -3.21 -12.37 5.42
CA THR A 129 -2.04 -12.99 6.04
C THR A 129 -2.23 -12.87 7.56
N LEU A 130 -1.86 -13.90 8.32
CA LEU A 130 -1.80 -13.82 9.79
C LEU A 130 -0.77 -12.79 10.27
N PHE A 131 0.05 -12.28 9.34
CA PHE A 131 0.97 -11.19 9.54
C PHE A 131 0.19 -9.87 9.72
N ASN A 132 0.01 -9.48 10.98
CA ASN A 132 -0.57 -8.20 11.36
C ASN A 132 0.40 -7.07 10.95
N LYS A 133 -0.12 -6.00 10.34
CA LYS A 133 0.69 -4.85 9.93
C LYS A 133 1.27 -4.12 11.15
N GLU A 134 0.57 -4.19 12.28
CA GLU A 134 1.07 -3.82 13.60
C GLU A 134 2.27 -4.67 13.99
N LEU A 135 2.18 -6.00 13.91
CA LEU A 135 3.32 -6.90 14.15
C LEU A 135 4.48 -6.64 13.20
N ALA A 136 4.25 -6.09 12.00
CA ALA A 136 5.31 -5.75 11.05
C ALA A 136 6.09 -4.49 11.47
N LEU A 137 5.38 -3.44 11.88
CA LEU A 137 5.97 -2.21 12.43
C LEU A 137 6.62 -2.50 13.78
N GLU A 138 5.96 -3.30 14.60
CA GLU A 138 6.51 -3.83 15.83
C GLU A 138 7.76 -4.67 15.54
N ALA A 139 7.76 -5.53 14.52
CA ALA A 139 8.94 -6.29 14.13
C ALA A 139 10.10 -5.40 13.66
N GLU A 140 9.84 -4.32 12.92
CA GLU A 140 10.87 -3.35 12.54
C GLU A 140 11.48 -2.67 13.77
N TRP A 141 10.63 -2.22 14.70
CA TRP A 141 11.06 -1.63 15.96
C TRP A 141 11.80 -2.64 16.86
N ILE A 142 11.24 -3.84 17.05
CA ILE A 142 11.85 -4.97 17.78
C ILE A 142 13.20 -5.31 17.16
N SER A 143 13.32 -5.35 15.84
CA SER A 143 14.58 -5.67 15.16
C SER A 143 15.64 -4.60 15.43
N LYS A 144 15.25 -3.32 15.43
CA LYS A 144 16.15 -2.21 15.76
C LYS A 144 16.60 -2.28 17.22
N GLU A 145 15.68 -2.56 18.13
CA GLU A 145 15.96 -2.69 19.56
C GLU A 145 16.83 -3.92 19.85
N LEU A 146 16.53 -5.06 19.22
CA LEU A 146 17.32 -6.28 19.30
C LEU A 146 18.74 -6.04 18.76
N TYR A 147 18.86 -5.36 17.64
CA TYR A 147 20.17 -5.01 17.08
C TYR A 147 20.96 -4.11 18.04
N TYR A 148 20.31 -3.13 18.65
CA TYR A 148 20.94 -2.27 19.66
C TYR A 148 21.41 -3.07 20.88
N LEU A 149 20.56 -3.97 21.40
CA LEU A 149 20.89 -4.83 22.54
C LEU A 149 22.07 -5.76 22.23
N LEU A 150 22.04 -6.44 21.08
CA LEU A 150 23.13 -7.33 20.65
C LEU A 150 24.43 -6.55 20.40
N SER A 151 24.34 -5.33 19.86
CA SER A 151 25.53 -4.48 19.65
C SER A 151 26.14 -4.07 20.99
N THR A 152 25.32 -3.73 21.97
CA THR A 152 25.76 -3.39 23.33
C THR A 152 26.40 -4.59 24.02
N ASP A 153 25.82 -5.78 23.86
CA ASP A 153 26.37 -7.03 24.39
C ASP A 153 27.72 -7.40 23.77
N LEU A 154 27.94 -7.09 22.48
CA LEU A 154 29.24 -7.29 21.82
C LEU A 154 30.33 -6.34 22.35
N GLU A 155 29.95 -5.13 22.77
CA GLU A 155 30.88 -4.18 23.40
C GLU A 155 31.16 -4.52 24.88
N ALA A 156 30.29 -5.30 25.52
CA ALA A 156 30.42 -5.69 26.91
C ALA A 156 31.53 -6.74 27.12
N ILE A 157 32.11 -6.75 28.32
CA ILE A 157 33.12 -7.75 28.72
C ILE A 157 32.46 -9.12 28.96
N SER A 158 31.19 -9.14 29.39
CA SER A 158 30.40 -10.35 29.62
C SER A 158 28.91 -10.01 29.62
N SER A 159 28.10 -10.85 28.98
CA SER A 159 26.63 -10.73 28.93
C SER A 159 25.95 -12.02 29.42
N LYS A 160 24.85 -11.87 30.17
CA LYS A 160 24.01 -12.96 30.67
C LYS A 160 22.54 -12.53 30.61
N PHE A 161 21.66 -13.41 30.13
CA PHE A 161 20.22 -13.21 30.17
C PHE A 161 19.52 -14.33 30.96
N GLU A 162 18.37 -14.01 31.55
CA GLU A 162 17.52 -14.94 32.28
C GLU A 162 16.05 -14.60 32.02
N ILE A 163 15.21 -15.61 31.80
CA ILE A 163 13.78 -15.43 31.54
C ILE A 163 13.03 -15.51 32.87
N ILE A 164 12.43 -14.40 33.29
CA ILE A 164 11.63 -14.33 34.51
C ILE A 164 10.16 -14.38 34.12
N TYR A 165 9.45 -15.43 34.56
CA TYR A 165 8.01 -15.56 34.37
C TYR A 165 7.25 -14.90 35.52
N GLU A 166 6.20 -14.14 35.22
CA GLU A 166 5.33 -13.52 36.24
C GLU A 166 4.58 -14.56 37.10
N ASP A 167 4.40 -15.79 36.58
CA ASP A 167 3.66 -16.86 37.25
C ASP A 167 4.38 -18.21 37.06
N PRO A 168 4.94 -18.83 38.12
CA PRO A 168 5.81 -20.00 38.01
C PRO A 168 5.08 -21.25 37.48
N THR A 169 3.75 -21.27 37.51
CA THR A 169 2.94 -22.41 37.04
C THR A 169 2.81 -22.48 35.52
N LYS A 170 3.15 -21.42 34.79
CA LYS A 170 3.04 -21.35 33.31
C LYS A 170 4.32 -21.75 32.57
N ALA A 171 5.42 -21.95 33.31
CA ALA A 171 6.76 -22.11 32.76
C ALA A 171 6.91 -23.30 31.79
N LEU A 172 6.23 -24.43 32.06
CA LEU A 172 6.36 -25.63 31.22
C LEU A 172 5.53 -25.59 29.93
N LYS A 173 4.37 -24.92 29.94
CA LYS A 173 3.42 -24.94 28.80
C LYS A 173 3.73 -23.88 27.74
N GLN A 174 4.44 -22.82 28.10
CA GLN A 174 4.80 -21.73 27.17
C GLN A 174 6.04 -22.04 26.32
N TYR A 175 7.00 -22.82 26.83
CA TYR A 175 8.24 -23.13 26.12
C TYR A 175 8.00 -23.88 24.80
N GLU A 176 7.22 -24.98 24.82
CA GLU A 176 6.91 -25.75 23.61
C GLU A 176 6.09 -24.93 22.58
N LYS A 177 5.19 -24.07 23.07
CA LYS A 177 4.31 -23.26 22.22
C LYS A 177 5.05 -22.09 21.57
N SER A 178 6.06 -21.54 22.25
CA SER A 178 6.90 -20.45 21.75
C SER A 178 7.94 -20.93 20.74
N LEU A 179 8.40 -22.19 20.82
CA LEU A 179 9.46 -22.72 19.95
C LEU A 179 8.92 -23.25 18.60
N PHE A 180 7.72 -23.81 18.57
CA PHE A 180 7.17 -24.46 17.35
C PHE A 180 5.88 -23.83 16.80
N GLY A 181 5.34 -22.78 17.44
CA GLY A 181 4.03 -22.24 17.10
C GLY A 181 2.90 -23.23 17.41
N GLN A 182 1.64 -22.85 17.13
CA GLN A 182 0.51 -23.78 17.29
C GLN A 182 0.66 -24.94 16.28
N LEU A 183 1.04 -26.11 16.78
CA LEU A 183 0.86 -27.36 16.04
C LEU A 183 -0.64 -27.58 15.82
N SER A 184 -1.03 -27.56 14.56
CA SER A 184 -2.34 -28.02 14.07
C SER A 184 -2.54 -29.46 14.52
N SER A 185 -3.25 -29.67 15.64
CA SER A 185 -3.85 -30.97 15.93
C SER A 185 -5.18 -31.00 15.21
N ASP A 186 -5.17 -31.66 14.05
CA ASP A 186 -6.37 -31.99 13.30
C ASP A 186 -7.00 -33.19 14.01
N SER A 187 -8.00 -32.92 14.84
CA SER A 187 -8.86 -33.93 15.46
C SER A 187 -10.21 -33.27 15.65
N ASP A 188 -10.97 -33.24 14.56
CA ASP A 188 -12.38 -32.92 14.56
C ASP A 188 -13.12 -33.86 15.53
N GLU A 189 -13.51 -33.33 16.70
CA GLU A 189 -14.59 -33.91 17.48
C GLU A 189 -15.90 -33.66 16.72
N GLN A 190 -16.40 -34.69 16.03
CA GLN A 190 -17.79 -34.70 15.56
C GLN A 190 -18.72 -34.84 16.77
N SER A 191 -19.29 -33.71 17.19
CA SER A 191 -20.46 -33.67 18.07
C SER A 191 -21.75 -33.63 17.25
N GLU A 192 -22.69 -34.48 17.66
CA GLU A 192 -24.16 -34.44 17.52
C GLU A 192 -24.83 -35.40 16.52
N GLY A 193 -25.70 -36.24 17.09
CA GLY A 193 -26.66 -37.06 16.36
C GLY A 193 -27.41 -38.12 17.19
N GLY A 194 -28.03 -37.76 18.31
CA GLY A 194 -29.18 -38.50 18.89
C GLY A 194 -30.34 -37.49 19.03
N SER A 195 -31.61 -37.79 18.71
CA SER A 195 -32.34 -39.05 18.80
C SER A 195 -33.54 -39.07 17.82
N ASN A 196 -34.04 -40.28 17.55
CA ASN A 196 -35.48 -40.50 17.33
C ASN A 196 -36.24 -40.44 18.66
#